data_AF-A0A6I9N5G9-F1
#
_entry.id   AF-A0A6I9N5G9-F1
#
_cell.length_a   1.000
_cell.length_b   1.000
_cell.length_c   1.000
_cell.angle_alpha   90.00
_cell.angle_beta   90.00
_cell.angle_gamma   90.00
#
_symmetry.space_group_name_H-M   'P 1'
#
loop_
_entity.id
_entity.type
_entity.pdbx_description
1 polymer ?
#
loop_
_entity_poly.entity_id
_entity_poly.type
_entity_poly.pdbx_seq_one_letter_code
_entity_poly.pdbx_strand_id
1 'polypeptide(L)'
;MSMVSAFSPLITAGIFGATLSSALACLVSAPKVFQCLCKDKLYPLIGVFGKGYGRNDEPLRGYFLTYIIAACFILIAELNTIAPIISNFYLCSYCLINFSCFHASITNSPGWRPSFRFYSKWLSLLASVCCLVIMFLLSWWAALIAFGIVIVLLGYTLYKKPAVNWGSSVQAGSYNMALTQCVALNQVGDHVKNY
;
A
#
# COMPACT_ATOMS: atom_id res chain seq x y z
N MET A 1 -20.31 26.67 -6.14
CA MET A 1 -18.95 27.24 -6.06
C MET A 1 -18.80 28.59 -6.75
N SER A 2 -19.59 28.96 -7.76
CA SER A 2 -19.53 30.30 -8.40
C SER A 2 -19.99 31.45 -7.49
N MET A 3 -20.87 31.17 -6.51
CA MET A 3 -21.46 32.17 -5.61
C MET A 3 -20.51 32.72 -4.52
N VAL A 4 -19.27 32.22 -4.42
CA VAL A 4 -18.30 32.61 -3.36
C VAL A 4 -17.00 33.20 -3.96
N SER A 5 -16.91 33.33 -5.29
CA SER A 5 -15.68 33.76 -5.97
C SER A 5 -15.77 35.19 -6.50
N ALA A 6 -14.70 35.97 -6.31
CA ALA A 6 -14.58 37.31 -6.87
C ALA A 6 -14.49 37.32 -8.42
N PHE A 7 -14.02 36.22 -9.03
CA PHE A 7 -13.91 36.09 -10.49
C PHE A 7 -14.14 34.65 -10.97
N SER A 8 -15.32 34.42 -11.55
CA SER A 8 -15.78 33.08 -11.96
C SER A 8 -14.92 32.39 -13.05
N PRO A 9 -14.37 33.09 -14.07
CA PRO A 9 -13.53 32.44 -15.08
C PRO A 9 -12.21 31.89 -14.52
N LEU A 10 -11.64 32.52 -13.49
CA LEU A 10 -10.40 32.04 -12.86
C LEU A 10 -10.61 30.74 -12.09
N ILE A 11 -11.78 30.52 -11.49
CA ILE A 11 -12.12 29.22 -10.89
C ILE A 11 -12.15 28.13 -11.96
N THR A 12 -12.75 28.41 -13.12
CA THR A 12 -12.82 27.42 -14.20
C THR A 12 -11.43 27.06 -14.70
N ALA A 13 -10.56 28.06 -14.92
CA ALA A 13 -9.16 27.84 -15.27
C ALA A 13 -8.40 27.04 -14.19
N GLY A 14 -8.65 27.33 -12.92
CA GLY A 14 -8.08 26.59 -11.79
C GLY A 14 -8.53 25.13 -11.73
N ILE A 15 -9.79 24.84 -12.02
CA ILE A 15 -10.32 23.47 -12.10
C ILE A 15 -9.62 22.69 -13.21
N PHE A 16 -9.45 23.28 -14.39
CA PHE A 16 -8.69 22.65 -15.48
C PHE A 16 -7.24 22.37 -15.08
N GLY A 17 -6.56 23.35 -14.47
CA GLY A 17 -5.18 23.17 -14.00
C GLY A 17 -5.06 22.07 -12.94
N ALA A 18 -5.93 22.07 -11.94
CA ALA A 18 -5.90 21.10 -10.84
C ALA A 18 -6.22 19.67 -11.30
N THR A 19 -7.21 19.50 -12.18
CA THR A 19 -7.61 18.19 -12.71
C THR A 19 -6.56 17.60 -13.64
N LEU A 20 -6.02 18.39 -14.58
CA LEU A 20 -4.97 17.95 -15.49
C LEU A 20 -3.67 17.60 -14.76
N SER A 21 -3.26 18.44 -13.79
CA SER A 21 -2.05 18.20 -13.00
C SER A 21 -2.15 16.91 -12.18
N SER A 22 -3.28 16.71 -11.49
CA SER A 22 -3.50 15.50 -10.68
C SER A 22 -3.57 14.24 -11.55
N ALA A 23 -4.27 14.31 -12.70
CA ALA A 23 -4.37 13.20 -13.63
C ALA A 23 -3.00 12.80 -14.21
N LEU A 24 -2.16 13.78 -14.58
CA LEU A 24 -0.82 13.53 -15.10
C LEU A 24 0.09 12.91 -14.03
N ALA A 25 0.01 13.37 -12.79
CA ALA A 25 0.76 12.78 -11.67
C ALA A 25 0.39 11.31 -11.44
N CYS A 26 -0.91 10.97 -11.50
CA CYS A 26 -1.39 9.59 -11.39
C CYS A 26 -0.95 8.73 -12.59
N LEU A 27 -0.97 9.29 -13.80
CA LEU A 27 -0.58 8.59 -15.04
C LEU A 27 0.90 8.21 -15.03
N VAL A 28 1.77 9.03 -14.43
CA VAL A 28 3.21 8.77 -14.33
C VAL A 28 3.55 7.88 -13.12
N SER A 29 2.88 8.07 -11.98
CA SER A 29 3.21 7.34 -10.76
C SER A 29 2.76 5.88 -10.79
N ALA A 30 1.55 5.58 -11.27
CA ALA A 30 0.99 4.21 -11.21
C ALA A 30 1.81 3.18 -12.01
N PRO A 31 2.22 3.42 -13.26
CA PRO A 31 3.07 2.50 -14.02
C PRO A 31 4.44 2.27 -13.38
N LYS A 32 5.03 3.31 -12.76
CA LYS A 32 6.35 3.20 -12.11
C LYS A 32 6.30 2.33 -10.85
N VAL A 33 5.28 2.52 -10.01
CA VAL A 33 5.04 1.62 -8.86
C VAL A 33 4.81 0.18 -9.33
N PHE A 34 4.00 0.00 -10.37
CA PHE A 34 3.73 -1.33 -10.92
C PHE A 34 4.98 -1.98 -11.54
N GLN A 35 5.83 -1.21 -12.22
CA GLN A 35 7.08 -1.69 -12.79
C GLN A 35 8.04 -2.20 -11.70
N CYS A 36 8.19 -1.46 -10.60
CA CYS A 36 9.00 -1.89 -9.46
C CYS A 36 8.49 -3.23 -8.92
N LEU A 37 7.17 -3.33 -8.67
CA LEU A 37 6.54 -4.57 -8.22
C LEU A 37 6.79 -5.75 -9.17
N CYS A 38 6.76 -5.50 -10.49
CA CYS A 38 7.01 -6.54 -11.49
C CYS A 38 8.47 -6.98 -11.56
N LYS A 39 9.42 -6.07 -11.27
CA LYS A 39 10.86 -6.38 -11.20
C LYS A 39 11.19 -7.27 -9.99
N ASP A 40 10.42 -7.15 -8.92
CA ASP A 40 10.56 -8.00 -7.74
C ASP A 40 10.07 -9.45 -7.98
N LYS A 41 9.46 -9.74 -9.14
CA LYS A 41 9.02 -11.08 -9.58
C LYS A 41 8.21 -11.85 -8.52
N LEU A 42 7.45 -11.13 -7.71
CA LEU A 42 6.60 -11.73 -6.67
C LEU A 42 5.49 -12.59 -7.26
N TYR A 43 4.89 -12.11 -8.36
CA TYR A 43 3.82 -12.81 -9.07
C TYR A 43 4.32 -13.28 -10.45
N PRO A 44 4.15 -14.55 -10.81
CA PRO A 44 4.77 -15.15 -12.00
C PRO A 44 4.25 -14.58 -13.33
N LEU A 45 3.03 -14.03 -13.35
CA LEU A 45 2.36 -13.55 -14.56
C LEU A 45 2.67 -12.08 -14.89
N ILE A 46 3.08 -11.27 -13.91
CA ILE A 46 3.21 -9.82 -14.10
C ILE A 46 4.62 -9.39 -14.52
N GLY A 47 5.62 -10.27 -14.48
CA GLY A 47 7.02 -9.93 -14.78
C GLY A 47 7.24 -9.31 -16.16
N VAL A 48 6.33 -9.54 -17.12
CA VAL A 48 6.35 -8.96 -18.47
C VAL A 48 6.23 -7.43 -18.45
N PHE A 49 5.55 -6.86 -17.46
CA PHE A 49 5.36 -5.41 -17.29
C PHE A 49 6.56 -4.72 -16.62
N GLY A 50 7.51 -5.47 -16.06
CA GLY A 50 8.72 -4.93 -15.43
C GLY A 50 9.79 -4.46 -16.42
N LYS A 51 9.67 -4.79 -17.71
CA LYS A 51 10.60 -4.37 -18.75
C LYS A 51 10.41 -2.89 -19.06
N GLY A 52 11.37 -2.05 -18.66
CA GLY A 52 11.41 -0.66 -19.09
C GLY A 52 12.12 -0.50 -20.42
N TYR A 53 11.86 0.64 -21.06
CA TYR A 53 12.34 0.97 -22.39
C TYR A 53 13.07 2.31 -22.39
N GLY A 54 14.09 2.43 -23.25
CA GLY A 54 14.87 3.64 -23.42
C GLY A 54 15.87 3.92 -22.29
N ARG A 55 16.48 5.10 -22.34
CA ARG A 55 17.55 5.52 -21.40
C ARG A 55 17.04 5.78 -19.97
N ASN A 56 15.75 6.06 -19.82
CA ASN A 56 15.11 6.38 -18.55
C ASN A 56 14.31 5.20 -17.95
N ASP A 57 14.43 3.99 -18.54
CA ASP A 57 13.78 2.76 -18.06
C ASP A 57 12.25 2.89 -17.90
N GLU A 58 11.60 3.59 -18.84
CA GLU A 58 10.17 3.93 -18.75
C GLU A 58 9.28 2.71 -19.05
N PRO A 59 8.27 2.41 -18.21
CA PRO A 59 7.41 1.23 -18.35
C PRO A 59 6.31 1.42 -19.39
N LEU A 60 6.64 1.39 -20.69
CA LEU A 60 5.67 1.57 -21.78
C LEU A 60 4.46 0.62 -21.69
N ARG A 61 4.69 -0.64 -21.32
CA ARG A 61 3.61 -1.63 -21.11
C ARG A 61 2.72 -1.27 -19.92
N GLY A 62 3.30 -0.69 -18.88
CA GLY A 62 2.57 -0.19 -17.71
C GLY A 62 1.70 1.01 -18.07
N TYR A 63 2.23 1.98 -18.83
CA TYR A 63 1.45 3.12 -19.33
C TYR A 63 0.25 2.67 -20.17
N PHE A 64 0.45 1.70 -21.06
CA PHE A 64 -0.64 1.15 -21.87
C PHE A 64 -1.71 0.45 -21.03
N LEU A 65 -1.32 -0.31 -20.00
CA LEU A 65 -2.25 -0.93 -19.06
C LEU A 65 -3.05 0.13 -18.29
N THR A 66 -2.38 1.15 -17.75
CA THR A 66 -3.04 2.25 -17.04
C THR A 66 -3.99 3.02 -17.96
N TYR A 67 -3.62 3.24 -19.22
CA TYR A 67 -4.49 3.88 -20.21
C TYR A 67 -5.76 3.07 -20.47
N ILE A 68 -5.65 1.75 -20.68
CA ILE A 68 -6.82 0.88 -20.89
C ILE A 68 -7.75 0.92 -19.67
N ILE A 69 -7.19 0.77 -18.46
CA ILE A 69 -7.97 0.80 -17.22
C ILE A 69 -8.66 2.16 -17.06
N ALA A 70 -7.94 3.26 -17.27
CA ALA A 70 -8.50 4.61 -17.20
C ALA A 70 -9.62 4.81 -18.23
N ALA A 71 -9.42 4.35 -19.47
CA ALA A 71 -10.42 4.43 -20.53
C ALA A 71 -11.71 3.68 -20.14
N CYS A 72 -11.61 2.47 -19.56
CA CYS A 72 -12.78 1.73 -19.08
C CYS A 72 -13.58 2.51 -18.03
N PHE A 73 -12.92 3.20 -17.09
CA PHE A 73 -13.61 4.01 -16.09
C PHE A 73 -14.18 5.32 -16.69
N ILE A 74 -13.51 5.92 -17.66
CA ILE A 74 -14.01 7.12 -18.36
C ILE A 74 -15.31 6.81 -19.13
N LEU A 75 -15.44 5.61 -19.71
CA LEU A 75 -16.63 5.19 -20.46
C LEU A 75 -17.92 5.13 -19.61
N ILE A 76 -17.80 4.98 -18.28
CA ILE A 76 -18.96 5.02 -17.36
C ILE A 76 -19.60 6.42 -17.36
N ALA A 77 -18.80 7.47 -17.65
CA ALA A 77 -19.22 8.87 -17.77
C ALA A 77 -19.96 9.45 -16.54
N GLU A 78 -19.92 8.78 -15.39
CA GLU A 78 -20.59 9.19 -14.16
C GLU A 78 -19.62 9.29 -12.98
N LEU A 79 -19.23 10.53 -12.64
CA LEU A 79 -18.25 10.79 -11.58
C LEU A 79 -18.73 10.29 -10.21
N ASN A 80 -20.02 10.42 -9.91
CA ASN A 80 -20.59 10.03 -8.61
C ASN A 80 -20.51 8.52 -8.36
N THR A 81 -20.51 7.71 -9.42
CA THR A 81 -20.37 6.25 -9.32
C THR A 81 -18.91 5.85 -9.19
N ILE A 82 -17.99 6.57 -9.85
CA ILE A 82 -16.55 6.28 -9.84
C ILE A 82 -15.89 6.73 -8.53
N ALA A 83 -16.32 7.87 -7.96
CA ALA A 83 -15.68 8.48 -6.80
C ALA A 83 -15.64 7.56 -5.56
N PRO A 84 -16.71 6.86 -5.15
CA PRO A 84 -16.68 5.91 -4.05
C PRO A 84 -15.73 4.73 -4.29
N ILE A 85 -15.64 4.25 -5.55
CA ILE A 85 -14.76 3.13 -5.92
C ILE A 85 -13.29 3.53 -5.74
N ILE A 86 -12.89 4.68 -6.31
CA ILE A 86 -11.53 5.21 -6.16
C ILE A 86 -11.21 5.46 -4.68
N SER A 87 -12.15 6.07 -3.96
CA SER A 87 -12.00 6.37 -2.53
C SER A 87 -11.75 5.10 -1.71
N ASN A 88 -12.45 4.00 -2.01
CA ASN A 88 -12.22 2.72 -1.37
C ASN A 88 -10.82 2.15 -1.62
N PHE A 89 -10.30 2.22 -2.85
CA PHE A 89 -8.93 1.75 -3.14
C PHE A 89 -7.86 2.60 -2.43
N TYR A 90 -8.03 3.92 -2.33
CA TYR A 90 -7.14 4.77 -1.55
C TYR A 90 -7.25 4.50 -0.04
N LEU A 91 -8.46 4.33 0.50
CA LEU A 91 -8.66 3.97 1.91
C LEU A 91 -8.05 2.61 2.23
N CYS A 92 -8.14 1.65 1.31
CA CYS A 92 -7.51 0.34 1.46
C CYS A 92 -5.98 0.48 1.56
N SER A 93 -5.34 1.23 0.65
CA SER A 93 -3.89 1.42 0.70
C SER A 93 -3.44 2.16 1.98
N TYR A 94 -4.17 3.20 2.40
CA TYR A 94 -3.90 3.88 3.67
C TYR A 94 -4.10 2.97 4.88
N CYS A 95 -5.14 2.12 4.88
CA CYS A 95 -5.36 1.13 5.91
C CYS A 95 -4.16 0.17 6.01
N LEU A 96 -3.70 -0.37 4.87
CA LEU A 96 -2.59 -1.33 4.83
C LEU A 96 -1.26 -0.72 5.26
N ILE A 97 -0.97 0.51 4.84
CA ILE A 97 0.26 1.22 5.25
C ILE A 97 0.25 1.45 6.76
N ASN A 98 -0.85 2.00 7.31
CA ASN A 98 -0.98 2.26 8.74
C ASN A 98 -0.94 0.98 9.57
N PHE A 99 -1.60 -0.09 9.11
CA PHE A 99 -1.53 -1.39 9.76
C PHE A 99 -0.12 -1.98 9.71
N SER A 100 0.57 -1.88 8.57
CA SER A 100 1.94 -2.39 8.41
C SER A 100 2.92 -1.69 9.36
N CYS A 101 2.81 -0.37 9.51
CA CYS A 101 3.59 0.41 10.47
C CYS A 101 3.29 0.00 11.93
N PHE A 102 2.03 -0.24 12.28
CA PHE A 102 1.65 -0.72 13.62
C PHE A 102 2.22 -2.13 13.87
N HIS A 103 2.04 -3.05 12.91
CA HIS A 103 2.50 -4.42 13.00
C HIS A 103 4.03 -4.49 13.12
N ALA A 104 4.77 -3.75 12.30
CA ALA A 104 6.24 -3.71 12.38
C ALA A 104 6.75 -3.18 13.74
N SER A 105 6.05 -2.20 14.33
CA SER A 105 6.33 -1.68 15.67
C SER A 105 6.03 -2.68 16.78
N ILE A 106 4.95 -3.46 16.68
CA ILE A 106 4.58 -4.39 17.75
C ILE A 106 5.41 -5.68 17.72
N THR A 107 5.81 -6.13 16.52
CA THR A 107 6.70 -7.29 16.34
C THR A 107 8.17 -6.95 16.56
N ASN A 108 8.50 -5.71 16.95
CA ASN A 108 9.86 -5.19 17.10
C ASN A 108 10.74 -5.57 15.91
N SER A 109 10.31 -5.31 14.67
CA SER A 109 11.09 -5.78 13.51
C SER A 109 12.52 -5.19 13.53
N PRO A 110 13.61 -5.98 13.36
CA PRO A 110 14.99 -5.50 13.50
C PRO A 110 15.34 -4.27 12.66
N GLY A 111 14.74 -4.14 11.47
CA GLY A 111 14.92 -2.99 10.56
C GLY A 111 14.00 -1.80 10.84
N TRP A 112 13.05 -1.92 11.75
CA TRP A 112 12.04 -0.89 12.02
C TRP A 112 12.47 0.01 13.19
N ARG A 113 12.97 1.20 12.86
CA ARG A 113 13.42 2.22 13.83
C ARG A 113 12.91 3.62 13.44
N PRO A 114 11.61 3.91 13.60
CA PRO A 114 11.06 5.22 13.25
C PRO A 114 11.67 6.31 14.14
N SER A 115 12.41 7.25 13.53
CA SER A 115 13.06 8.37 14.22
C SER A 115 12.18 9.62 14.36
N PHE A 116 10.97 9.58 13.78
CA PHE A 116 10.07 10.72 13.75
C PHE A 116 9.43 10.97 15.13
N ARG A 117 9.56 12.20 15.64
CA ARG A 117 9.16 12.59 17.01
C ARG A 117 7.69 12.34 17.35
N PHE A 118 6.78 12.53 16.40
CA PHE A 118 5.32 12.38 16.62
C PHE A 118 4.79 11.02 16.18
N TYR A 119 5.67 10.06 15.87
CA TYR A 119 5.23 8.71 15.55
C TYR A 119 4.72 8.00 16.80
N SER A 120 3.51 7.46 16.74
CA SER A 120 2.95 6.58 17.77
C SER A 120 2.33 5.36 17.11
N LYS A 121 2.71 4.16 17.58
CA LYS A 121 2.16 2.90 17.09
C LYS A 121 0.63 2.85 17.23
N TRP A 122 0.09 3.36 18.34
CA TRP A 122 -1.35 3.38 18.61
C TRP A 122 -2.11 4.33 17.69
N LEU A 123 -1.49 5.46 17.31
CA LEU A 123 -2.07 6.37 16.34
C LEU A 123 -2.18 5.72 14.95
N SER A 124 -1.15 4.94 14.57
CA SER A 124 -1.16 4.14 13.34
C SER A 124 -2.29 3.09 13.35
N LEU A 125 -2.51 2.42 14.48
CA LEU A 125 -3.64 1.49 14.63
C LEU A 125 -4.99 2.20 14.52
N LEU A 126 -5.16 3.32 15.21
CA LEU A 126 -6.38 4.13 15.17
C LEU A 126 -6.69 4.56 13.73
N ALA A 127 -5.70 5.09 13.01
CA ALA A 127 -5.84 5.50 11.62
C ALA A 127 -6.26 4.31 10.72
N SER A 128 -5.65 3.14 10.90
CA SER A 128 -6.03 1.94 10.16
C SER A 128 -7.48 1.53 10.43
N VAL A 129 -7.94 1.55 11.68
CA VAL A 129 -9.32 1.22 12.04
C VAL A 129 -10.28 2.25 11.47
N CYS A 130 -9.96 3.54 11.56
CA CYS A 130 -10.76 4.61 10.95
C CYS A 130 -10.89 4.43 9.43
N CYS A 131 -9.79 4.13 8.73
CA CYS A 131 -9.82 3.85 7.29
C CYS A 131 -10.74 2.65 6.97
N LEU A 132 -10.65 1.58 7.77
CA LEU A 132 -11.48 0.39 7.60
C LEU A 132 -12.98 0.73 7.78
N VAL A 133 -13.34 1.43 8.86
CA VAL A 133 -14.71 1.84 9.14
C VAL A 133 -15.28 2.72 8.02
N ILE A 134 -14.53 3.72 7.56
CA ILE A 134 -14.95 4.60 6.45
C ILE A 134 -15.14 3.80 5.16
N MET A 135 -14.28 2.83 4.88
CA MET A 135 -14.38 2.00 3.68
C MET A 135 -15.68 1.18 3.64
N PHE A 136 -16.09 0.62 4.79
CA PHE A 136 -17.37 -0.09 4.92
C PHE A 136 -18.58 0.85 4.85
N LEU A 137 -18.46 2.08 5.37
CA LEU A 137 -19.51 3.11 5.29
C LEU A 137 -19.76 3.58 3.86
N LEU A 138 -18.71 3.70 3.03
CA LEU A 138 -18.85 4.13 1.63
C LEU A 138 -19.45 3.03 0.75
N SER A 139 -18.88 1.83 0.77
CA SER A 139 -19.43 0.68 0.03
C SER A 139 -18.92 -0.64 0.58
N TRP A 140 -19.77 -1.32 1.35
CA TRP A 140 -19.45 -2.58 2.02
C TRP A 140 -19.06 -3.71 1.05
N TRP A 141 -19.72 -3.82 -0.11
CA TRP A 141 -19.44 -4.87 -1.08
C TRP A 141 -18.06 -4.70 -1.73
N ALA A 142 -17.72 -3.47 -2.11
CA ALA A 142 -16.41 -3.15 -2.70
C ALA A 142 -15.29 -3.29 -1.65
N ALA A 143 -15.57 -2.92 -0.39
CA ALA A 143 -14.65 -3.11 0.72
C ALA A 143 -14.30 -4.60 0.93
N LEU A 144 -15.31 -5.48 0.91
CA LEU A 144 -15.10 -6.94 1.02
C LEU A 144 -14.28 -7.49 -0.15
N ILE A 145 -14.56 -7.07 -1.38
CA ILE A 145 -13.79 -7.50 -2.55
C ILE A 145 -12.33 -7.05 -2.42
N ALA A 146 -12.09 -5.78 -2.07
CA ALA A 146 -10.74 -5.25 -1.91
C ALA A 146 -9.96 -5.99 -0.82
N PHE A 147 -10.56 -6.21 0.35
CA PHE A 147 -9.92 -6.99 1.41
C PHE A 147 -9.69 -8.44 1.01
N GLY A 148 -10.64 -9.07 0.31
CA GLY A 148 -10.48 -10.43 -0.20
C GLY A 148 -9.28 -10.54 -1.14
N ILE A 149 -9.14 -9.61 -2.09
CA ILE A 149 -7.98 -9.55 -2.99
C ILE A 149 -6.68 -9.41 -2.18
N VAL A 150 -6.64 -8.51 -1.20
CA VAL A 150 -5.45 -8.30 -0.37
C VAL A 150 -5.07 -9.56 0.42
N ILE A 151 -6.04 -10.24 1.03
CA ILE A 151 -5.81 -11.49 1.78
C ILE A 151 -5.28 -12.57 0.86
N VAL A 152 -5.85 -12.72 -0.35
CA VAL A 152 -5.38 -13.71 -1.34
C VAL A 152 -3.95 -13.39 -1.80
N LEU A 153 -3.65 -12.13 -2.10
CA LEU A 153 -2.31 -11.70 -2.52
C LEU A 153 -1.27 -11.90 -1.40
N LEU A 154 -1.64 -11.57 -0.16
CA LEU A 154 -0.81 -11.79 1.02
C LEU A 154 -0.57 -13.30 1.24
N GLY A 155 -1.64 -14.10 1.21
CA GLY A 155 -1.58 -15.55 1.36
C GLY A 155 -0.70 -16.22 0.30
N TYR A 156 -0.83 -15.78 -0.96
CA TYR A 156 0.03 -16.24 -2.06
C TYR A 156 1.51 -15.91 -1.79
N THR A 157 1.81 -14.68 -1.39
CA THR A 157 3.18 -14.24 -1.10
C THR A 157 3.78 -15.00 0.08
N LEU A 158 3.00 -15.25 1.14
CA LEU A 158 3.42 -16.03 2.30
C LEU A 158 3.66 -17.51 1.96
N TYR A 159 2.86 -18.10 1.07
CA TYR A 159 3.04 -19.49 0.63
C TYR A 159 4.28 -19.67 -0.24
N LYS A 160 4.46 -18.80 -1.25
CA LYS A 160 5.57 -18.91 -2.20
C LYS A 160 6.94 -18.59 -1.57
N LYS A 161 6.97 -17.82 -0.48
CA LYS A 161 8.18 -17.31 0.19
C LYS A 161 9.25 -16.89 -0.82
N PRO A 162 8.96 -15.91 -1.68
CA PRO A 162 9.88 -15.52 -2.74
C PRO A 162 11.21 -15.06 -2.12
N ALA A 163 12.33 -15.38 -2.77
CA ALA A 163 13.69 -15.08 -2.30
C ALA A 163 14.06 -13.58 -2.42
N VAL A 164 13.10 -12.70 -2.13
CA VAL A 164 13.24 -11.26 -2.25
C VAL A 164 13.53 -10.71 -0.86
N ASN A 165 14.63 -9.97 -0.73
CA ASN A 165 15.19 -9.50 0.54
C ASN A 165 14.45 -8.27 1.11
N TRP A 166 13.12 -8.29 1.16
CA TRP A 166 12.31 -7.18 1.68
C TRP A 166 12.32 -7.05 3.20
N GLY A 167 12.87 -8.04 3.92
CA GLY A 167 12.83 -8.09 5.37
C GLY A 167 11.39 -8.24 5.89
N SER A 168 10.88 -9.47 5.92
CA SER A 168 9.52 -9.72 6.40
C SER A 168 9.40 -9.41 7.90
N SER A 169 8.37 -8.67 8.30
CA SER A 169 8.05 -8.42 9.71
C SER A 169 7.80 -9.72 10.50
N VAL A 170 7.36 -10.79 9.82
CA VAL A 170 7.16 -12.12 10.40
C VAL A 170 8.50 -12.82 10.66
N GLN A 171 9.43 -12.77 9.68
CA GLN A 171 10.79 -13.31 9.85
C GLN A 171 11.55 -12.57 10.96
N ALA A 172 11.44 -11.25 10.94
CA ALA A 172 11.92 -10.34 11.95
C ALA A 172 11.41 -10.67 13.36
N GLY A 173 10.11 -10.93 13.52
CA GLY A 173 9.52 -11.36 14.78
C GLY A 173 10.06 -12.71 15.25
N SER A 174 10.15 -13.70 14.34
CA SER A 174 10.73 -15.01 14.69
C SER A 174 12.20 -14.92 15.10
N TYR A 175 12.98 -14.05 14.46
CA TYR A 175 14.38 -13.80 14.81
C TYR A 175 14.50 -13.17 16.19
N ASN A 176 13.72 -12.12 16.47
CA ASN A 176 13.75 -11.49 17.80
C ASN A 176 13.28 -12.43 18.89
N MET A 177 12.26 -13.24 18.64
CA MET A 177 11.81 -14.26 19.57
C MET A 177 12.93 -15.26 19.87
N ALA A 178 13.57 -15.82 18.84
CA ALA A 178 14.70 -16.75 19.02
C ALA A 178 15.85 -16.10 19.80
N LEU A 179 16.26 -14.88 19.43
CA LEU A 179 17.32 -14.14 20.12
C LEU A 179 16.97 -13.90 21.59
N THR A 180 15.74 -13.45 21.87
CA THR A 180 15.28 -13.15 23.23
C THR A 180 15.25 -14.42 24.07
N GLN A 181 14.81 -15.55 23.48
CA GLN A 181 14.82 -16.85 24.16
C GLN A 181 16.25 -17.33 24.43
N CYS A 182 17.19 -17.19 23.50
CA CYS A 182 18.60 -17.52 23.72
C CYS A 182 19.24 -16.64 24.80
N VAL A 183 18.93 -15.35 24.85
CA VAL A 183 19.42 -14.44 25.90
C VAL A 183 18.79 -14.80 27.25
N ALA A 184 17.49 -15.12 27.27
CA ALA A 184 16.78 -15.54 28.48
C ALA A 184 17.35 -16.84 29.05
N LEU A 185 17.70 -17.80 28.19
CA LEU A 185 18.39 -19.05 28.57
C LEU A 185 19.73 -18.77 29.28
N ASN A 186 20.47 -17.75 28.84
CA ASN A 186 21.74 -17.36 29.45
C ASN A 186 21.58 -16.67 30.82
N GLN A 187 20.35 -16.29 31.19
CA GLN A 187 20.01 -15.71 32.50
C GLN A 187 19.35 -16.73 33.45
N VAL A 188 19.13 -17.97 33.00
CA VAL A 188 18.62 -19.04 33.87
C VAL A 188 19.76 -19.49 34.79
N GLY A 189 19.53 -19.48 36.10
CA GLY A 189 20.49 -19.98 37.07
C GLY A 189 20.67 -21.49 36.97
N ASP A 190 21.89 -21.97 37.22
CA ASP A 190 22.21 -23.40 37.19
C ASP A 190 21.33 -24.16 38.18
N HIS A 191 20.53 -25.10 37.67
CA HIS A 191 19.66 -25.93 38.47
C HIS A 191 20.09 -27.39 38.33
N VAL A 192 20.31 -28.07 39.46
CA VAL A 192 20.84 -29.45 39.58
C VAL A 192 20.05 -30.51 38.78
N LYS A 193 18.86 -30.17 38.27
CA LYS A 193 17.98 -31.06 37.49
C LYS A 193 17.91 -30.72 35.99
N ASN A 194 18.49 -29.59 35.57
CA ASN A 194 18.66 -29.26 34.17
C ASN A 194 20.01 -29.87 33.75
N TYR A 195 19.97 -31.08 33.19
CA TYR A 195 21.13 -31.77 32.61
C TYR A 195 21.27 -31.45 31.13
#